data_AF-A0A1E4Y210-F1
#
_entry.id   AF-A0A1E4Y210-F1
#
_cell.length_a   1.000
_cell.length_b   1.000
_cell.length_c   1.000
_cell.angle_alpha   90.00
_cell.angle_beta   90.00
_cell.angle_gamma   90.00
#
_symmetry.space_group_name_H-M   'P 1'
#
loop_
_entity.id
_entity.type
_entity.pdbx_description
1 polymer ?
#
loop_
_entity_poly.entity_id
_entity_poly.type
_entity_poly.pdbx_seq_one_letter_code
_entity_poly.pdbx_strand_id
1 'polypeptide(L)'
;MVKPSRMLSEKVLDDPRSQDARKELSALAPADQVAQLCGLEAMAQVGAWSKDLLPDRVVAYAMTDPKMVGNAFSADGAALHSKREWYQLKFKCELSPDHKKVAAFEFLVGEPIPKKDWVEHSLSDEDGSLD
;
A
#
# COMPACT_ATOMS: atom_id res chain seq x y z
N MET A 1 -13.60 -4.92 8.07
CA MET A 1 -12.41 -4.09 7.76
C MET A 1 -11.93 -3.45 9.06
N VAL A 2 -10.62 -3.46 9.28
CA VAL A 2 -9.96 -2.76 10.39
C VAL A 2 -9.96 -1.27 10.07
N LYS A 3 -10.28 -0.42 11.06
CA LYS A 3 -10.33 1.04 10.94
C LYS A 3 -9.38 1.68 11.95
N PRO A 4 -8.14 1.97 11.56
CA PRO A 4 -7.19 2.66 12.43
C PRO A 4 -7.66 4.06 12.79
N SER A 5 -7.42 4.48 14.03
CA SER A 5 -7.76 5.82 14.52
C SER A 5 -6.69 6.88 14.26
N ARG A 6 -5.53 6.48 13.72
CA ARG A 6 -4.39 7.35 13.40
C ARG A 6 -3.75 6.89 12.11
N MET A 7 -3.33 7.82 11.28
CA MET A 7 -2.60 7.54 10.03
C MET A 7 -1.10 7.51 10.31
N LEU A 8 -0.36 6.70 9.55
CA LEU A 8 1.05 6.38 9.84
C LEU A 8 2.02 6.81 8.75
N SER A 9 1.55 6.99 7.52
CA SER A 9 2.36 7.36 6.34
C SER A 9 3.14 8.65 6.53
N GLU A 10 2.57 9.67 7.17
CA GLU A 10 3.31 10.91 7.50
C GLU A 10 4.52 10.63 8.38
N LYS A 11 4.36 9.84 9.44
CA LYS A 11 5.46 9.48 10.34
C LYS A 11 6.53 8.66 9.61
N VAL A 12 6.13 7.79 8.68
CA VAL A 12 7.08 7.04 7.84
C VAL A 12 7.86 8.00 6.95
N LEU A 13 7.19 8.94 6.28
CA LEU A 13 7.82 9.90 5.36
C LEU A 13 8.61 11.01 6.06
N ASP A 14 8.38 11.24 7.35
CA ASP A 14 9.13 12.18 8.19
C ASP A 14 10.37 11.53 8.82
N ASP A 15 10.52 10.20 8.76
CA ASP A 15 11.72 9.50 9.23
C ASP A 15 12.92 9.90 8.34
N PRO A 16 14.08 10.29 8.92
CA PRO A 16 15.27 10.65 8.13
C PRO A 16 15.74 9.55 7.18
N ARG A 17 15.44 8.28 7.47
CA ARG A 17 15.77 7.14 6.60
C ARG A 17 14.90 7.07 5.33
N SER A 18 13.81 7.83 5.29
CA SER A 18 12.84 7.87 4.18
C SER A 18 12.94 9.14 3.34
N GLN A 19 14.04 9.90 3.45
CA GLN A 19 14.24 11.14 2.68
C GLN A 19 14.14 10.94 1.17
N ASP A 20 14.77 9.88 0.65
CA ASP A 20 14.71 9.55 -0.78
C ASP A 20 13.29 9.16 -1.20
N ALA A 21 12.64 8.27 -0.45
CA ALA A 21 11.24 7.89 -0.71
C ALA A 21 10.28 9.09 -0.73
N ARG A 22 10.48 10.06 0.18
CA ARG A 22 9.68 11.30 0.19
C ARG A 22 9.91 12.15 -1.07
N LYS A 23 11.16 12.26 -1.51
CA LYS A 23 11.54 12.99 -2.72
C LYS A 23 10.96 12.32 -3.97
N GLU A 24 11.11 11.01 -4.08
CA GLU A 24 10.56 10.21 -5.17
C GLU A 24 9.04 10.32 -5.23
N LEU A 25 8.36 10.14 -4.10
CA LEU A 25 6.90 10.30 -4.00
C LEU A 25 6.43 11.66 -4.52
N SER A 26 7.18 12.73 -4.22
CA SER A 26 6.85 14.09 -4.64
C SER A 26 7.13 14.36 -6.12
N ALA A 27 7.92 13.52 -6.79
CA ALA A 27 8.27 13.64 -8.20
C ALA A 27 7.35 12.81 -9.13
N LEU A 28 6.48 11.97 -8.56
CA LEU A 28 5.53 11.15 -9.29
C LEU A 28 4.40 11.98 -9.93
N ALA A 29 3.76 11.40 -10.94
CA ALA A 29 2.49 11.92 -11.42
C ALA A 29 1.43 11.87 -10.31
N PRO A 30 0.44 12.79 -10.28
CA PRO A 30 -0.51 12.89 -9.17
C PRO A 30 -1.25 11.58 -8.82
N ALA A 31 -1.65 10.81 -9.84
CA ALA A 31 -2.33 9.53 -9.63
C ALA A 31 -1.40 8.48 -8.98
N ASP A 32 -0.14 8.44 -9.41
CA ASP A 32 0.88 7.54 -8.85
C ASP A 32 1.25 7.95 -7.42
N GLN A 33 1.33 9.25 -7.15
CA GLN A 33 1.57 9.78 -5.81
C GLN A 33 0.50 9.31 -4.83
N VAL A 34 -0.78 9.37 -5.23
CA VAL A 34 -1.90 8.86 -4.41
C VAL A 34 -1.75 7.36 -4.15
N ALA A 35 -1.52 6.55 -5.19
CA ALA A 35 -1.39 5.11 -5.05
C ALA A 35 -0.22 4.73 -4.13
N GLN A 36 0.93 5.40 -4.27
CA GLN A 36 2.11 5.18 -3.42
C GLN A 36 1.90 5.62 -1.98
N LEU A 37 1.31 6.80 -1.75
CA LEU A 37 0.99 7.28 -0.40
C LEU A 37 0.03 6.33 0.32
N CYS A 38 -1.04 5.89 -0.35
CA CYS A 38 -1.99 4.94 0.22
C CYS A 38 -1.39 3.53 0.41
N GLY A 39 -0.47 3.11 -0.46
CA GLY A 39 0.30 1.86 -0.29
C GLY A 39 1.22 1.92 0.93
N LEU A 40 1.92 3.03 1.14
CA LEU A 40 2.74 3.28 2.34
C LEU A 40 1.90 3.23 3.62
N GLU A 41 0.73 3.86 3.60
CA GLU A 41 -0.23 3.79 4.71
C GLU A 41 -0.66 2.33 4.96
N ALA A 42 -1.01 1.58 3.91
CA ALA A 42 -1.41 0.19 4.02
C ALA A 42 -0.32 -0.68 4.69
N MET A 43 0.93 -0.57 4.24
CA MET A 43 2.06 -1.31 4.82
C MET A 43 2.26 -0.96 6.29
N ALA A 44 2.28 0.34 6.62
CA ALA A 44 2.48 0.79 7.98
C ALA A 44 1.35 0.33 8.92
N GLN A 45 0.10 0.38 8.45
CA GLN A 45 -1.06 -0.05 9.24
C GLN A 45 -1.10 -1.55 9.44
N VAL A 46 -0.83 -2.35 8.40
CA VAL A 46 -0.81 -3.81 8.52
C VAL A 46 0.30 -4.27 9.47
N GLY A 47 1.51 -3.73 9.35
CA GLY A 47 2.63 -4.07 10.27
C GLY A 47 2.40 -3.58 11.70
N ALA A 48 1.62 -2.51 11.90
CA ALA A 48 1.21 -2.09 13.23
C ALA A 48 0.13 -3.00 13.83
N TRP A 49 -0.80 -3.47 13.00
CA TRP A 49 -1.94 -4.31 13.39
C TRP A 49 -1.55 -5.76 13.68
N SER A 50 -0.66 -6.36 12.90
CA SER A 50 -0.18 -7.74 13.08
C SER A 50 1.34 -7.78 13.20
N LYS A 51 1.85 -8.38 14.28
CA LYS A 51 3.29 -8.59 14.48
C LYS A 51 3.86 -9.74 13.64
N ASP A 52 2.99 -10.58 13.09
CA ASP A 52 3.39 -11.71 12.25
C ASP A 52 3.60 -11.30 10.80
N LEU A 53 3.06 -10.15 10.39
CA LEU A 53 3.26 -9.59 9.06
C LEU A 53 4.38 -8.55 9.10
N LEU A 54 5.28 -8.62 8.11
CA LEU A 54 6.32 -7.63 7.87
C LEU A 54 6.15 -7.10 6.44
N PRO A 55 5.20 -6.18 6.22
CA PRO A 55 4.92 -5.67 4.89
C PRO A 55 6.11 -4.93 4.30
N ASP A 56 6.47 -5.27 3.07
CA ASP A 56 7.56 -4.62 2.33
C ASP A 56 7.13 -4.13 0.94
N ARG A 57 5.98 -4.59 0.43
CA ARG A 57 5.43 -4.15 -0.86
C ARG A 57 3.90 -4.20 -0.87
N VAL A 58 3.29 -3.27 -1.60
CA VAL A 58 1.86 -3.29 -1.96
C VAL A 58 1.72 -3.08 -3.46
N VAL A 59 0.86 -3.89 -4.09
CA VAL A 59 0.43 -3.70 -5.48
C VAL A 59 -1.06 -3.43 -5.45
N ALA A 60 -1.45 -2.16 -5.64
CA ALA A 60 -2.84 -1.72 -5.47
C ALA A 60 -3.80 -2.24 -6.58
N TYR A 61 -3.25 -2.63 -7.73
CA TYR A 61 -3.98 -3.04 -8.93
C TYR A 61 -3.87 -4.55 -9.22
N ALA A 62 -3.40 -5.36 -8.27
CA ALA A 62 -2.99 -6.75 -8.52
C ALA A 62 -4.10 -7.62 -9.15
N MET A 63 -5.31 -7.59 -8.59
CA MET A 63 -6.45 -8.40 -9.05
C MET A 63 -7.60 -7.55 -9.62
N THR A 64 -7.64 -6.26 -9.30
CA THR A 64 -8.67 -5.32 -9.79
C THR A 64 -8.11 -3.91 -9.76
N ASP A 65 -8.41 -3.13 -10.80
CA ASP A 65 -7.98 -1.74 -10.88
C ASP A 65 -8.51 -0.90 -9.70
N PRO A 66 -7.66 -0.06 -9.10
CA PRO A 66 -8.08 0.86 -8.07
C PRO A 66 -9.01 1.94 -8.64
N LYS A 67 -9.81 2.53 -7.76
CA LYS A 67 -10.81 3.54 -8.12
C LYS A 67 -10.58 4.80 -7.32
N MET A 68 -10.75 5.95 -7.98
CA MET A 68 -10.69 7.27 -7.37
C MET A 68 -12.05 7.95 -7.49
N VAL A 69 -12.65 8.35 -6.36
CA VAL A 69 -13.91 9.11 -6.31
C VAL A 69 -13.75 10.28 -5.36
N GLY A 70 -13.64 11.50 -5.89
CA GLY A 70 -13.32 12.68 -5.07
C GLY A 70 -11.93 12.54 -4.46
N ASN A 71 -11.84 12.44 -3.13
CA ASN A 71 -10.60 12.20 -2.39
C ASN A 71 -10.47 10.76 -1.88
N ALA A 72 -11.43 9.88 -2.22
CA ALA A 72 -11.43 8.50 -1.81
C ALA A 72 -10.75 7.62 -2.86
N PHE A 73 -9.62 7.03 -2.49
CA PHE A 73 -8.93 6.00 -3.28
C PHE A 73 -9.24 4.62 -2.71
N SER A 74 -9.73 3.71 -3.54
CA SER A 74 -10.10 2.34 -3.12
C SER A 74 -9.37 1.31 -3.97
N ALA A 75 -8.76 0.32 -3.31
CA ALA A 75 -8.10 -0.81 -3.95
C ALA A 75 -8.70 -2.11 -3.40
N ASP A 76 -9.71 -2.63 -4.10
CA ASP A 76 -10.48 -3.81 -3.67
C ASP A 76 -9.83 -5.14 -4.08
N GLY A 77 -8.79 -5.09 -4.90
CA GLY A 77 -8.00 -6.23 -5.38
C GLY A 77 -6.51 -5.99 -5.22
N ALA A 78 -6.09 -5.34 -4.14
CA ALA A 78 -4.67 -5.14 -3.87
C ALA A 78 -4.00 -6.43 -3.37
N ALA A 79 -2.68 -6.47 -3.46
CA ALA A 79 -1.85 -7.50 -2.84
C ALA A 79 -0.82 -6.88 -1.91
N LEU A 80 -0.55 -7.54 -0.79
CA LEU A 80 0.45 -7.16 0.20
C LEU A 80 1.53 -8.24 0.24
N HIS A 81 2.78 -7.87 0.01
CA HIS A 81 3.90 -8.78 0.21
C HIS A 81 4.41 -8.69 1.63
N SER A 82 4.62 -9.85 2.25
CA SER A 82 5.20 -9.98 3.58
C SER A 82 5.86 -11.34 3.70
N LYS A 83 7.13 -11.37 4.12
CA LYS A 83 7.88 -12.63 4.40
C LYS A 83 7.87 -13.63 3.24
N ARG A 84 8.08 -13.17 2.00
CA ARG A 84 8.11 -14.00 0.76
C ARG A 84 6.75 -14.60 0.37
N GLU A 85 5.67 -14.05 0.89
CA GLU A 85 4.31 -14.43 0.52
C GLU A 85 3.50 -13.20 0.18
N TRP A 86 2.62 -13.36 -0.81
CA TRP A 86 1.62 -12.37 -1.16
C TRP A 86 0.30 -12.71 -0.48
N TYR A 87 -0.33 -11.71 0.11
CA TYR A 87 -1.64 -11.80 0.76
C TYR A 87 -2.63 -10.92 0.02
N GLN A 88 -3.88 -11.36 -0.06
CA GLN A 88 -4.94 -10.50 -0.54
C GLN A 88 -5.07 -9.29 0.38
N LEU A 89 -5.21 -8.11 -0.21
CA LEU A 89 -5.41 -6.87 0.51
C LEU A 89 -6.59 -6.12 -0.11
N LYS A 90 -7.43 -5.56 0.74
CA LYS A 90 -8.40 -4.55 0.35
C LYS A 90 -8.21 -3.33 1.21
N PHE A 91 -8.26 -2.14 0.63
CA PHE A 91 -8.24 -0.92 1.43
C PHE A 91 -9.01 0.22 0.79
N LYS A 92 -9.47 1.13 1.65
CA LYS A 92 -9.91 2.48 1.27
C LYS A 92 -9.05 3.51 2.00
N CYS A 93 -8.66 4.52 1.24
CA CYS A 93 -7.76 5.58 1.63
C CYS A 93 -8.45 6.91 1.32
N GLU A 94 -8.90 7.61 2.35
CA GLU A 94 -9.42 8.97 2.22
C GLU A 94 -8.24 9.94 2.33
N LEU A 95 -8.06 10.79 1.33
CA LEU A 95 -6.99 11.77 1.29
C LEU A 95 -7.45 13.14 1.79
N SER A 96 -6.50 13.97 2.22
CA SER A 96 -6.73 15.41 2.36
C SER A 96 -7.09 16.03 1.01
N PRO A 97 -7.78 17.19 0.96
CA PRO A 97 -8.18 17.82 -0.30
C PRO A 97 -7.04 18.16 -1.27
N ASP A 98 -5.81 18.27 -0.78
CA ASP A 98 -4.60 18.50 -1.58
C ASP A 98 -3.85 17.21 -1.95
N HIS A 99 -4.40 16.04 -1.59
CA HIS A 99 -3.86 14.69 -1.83
C HIS A 99 -2.45 14.43 -1.26
N LYS A 100 -2.01 15.24 -0.28
CA LYS A 100 -0.68 15.12 0.32
C LYS A 100 -0.63 14.24 1.56
N LYS A 101 -1.79 13.95 2.16
CA LYS A 101 -1.89 13.21 3.42
C LYS A 101 -3.06 12.25 3.36
N VAL A 102 -2.95 11.15 4.10
CA VAL A 102 -4.09 10.29 4.39
C VAL A 102 -4.86 10.87 5.57
N ALA A 103 -6.16 11.06 5.40
CA ALA A 103 -7.08 11.56 6.42
C ALA A 103 -7.81 10.43 7.15
N ALA A 104 -8.15 9.35 6.44
CA ALA A 104 -8.73 8.15 7.03
C ALA A 104 -8.36 6.90 6.21
N PHE A 105 -8.33 5.76 6.87
CA PHE A 105 -7.96 4.51 6.24
C PHE A 105 -8.78 3.35 6.81
N GLU A 106 -9.09 2.38 5.96
CA GLU A 106 -9.63 1.09 6.38
C GLU A 106 -9.06 -0.01 5.51
N PHE A 107 -8.79 -1.18 6.09
CA PHE A 107 -8.23 -2.30 5.33
C PHE A 107 -8.75 -3.66 5.78
N LEU A 108 -8.49 -4.66 4.95
CA LEU A 108 -8.69 -6.07 5.24
C LEU A 108 -7.56 -6.86 4.59
N VAL A 109 -6.79 -7.57 5.41
CA VAL A 109 -5.87 -8.61 4.93
C VAL A 109 -6.66 -9.91 4.83
N GLY A 110 -6.57 -10.57 3.68
CA GLY A 110 -7.20 -11.85 3.39
C GLY A 110 -6.20 -12.99 3.37
N GLU A 111 -6.58 -14.06 2.67
CA GLU A 111 -5.77 -15.27 2.52
C GLU A 111 -4.49 -15.03 1.70
N PRO A 112 -3.46 -15.87 1.86
CA PRO A 112 -2.34 -15.94 0.94
C PRO A 112 -2.80 -16.16 -0.50
N ILE A 113 -2.17 -15.47 -1.44
CA ILE A 113 -2.37 -15.64 -2.88
C ILE A 113 -1.52 -16.84 -3.32
N PRO A 114 -2.10 -17.87 -3.97
CA PRO A 114 -1.33 -19.02 -4.43
C PRO A 114 -0.22 -18.60 -5.40
N LYS A 115 1.00 -19.15 -5.23
CA LYS A 115 2.17 -18.81 -6.08
C LYS A 115 1.93 -18.95 -7.58
N LYS A 116 1.11 -19.93 -7.98
CA LYS A 116 0.72 -20.15 -9.38
C LYS A 116 -0.02 -18.96 -10.00
N ASP A 117 -0.64 -18.11 -9.19
CA ASP A 117 -1.48 -16.99 -9.63
C ASP A 117 -0.68 -15.66 -9.60
N TRP A 118 0.57 -15.67 -9.13
CA TRP A 118 1.36 -14.45 -8.94
C TRP A 118 1.69 -13.74 -10.25
N VAL A 119 2.13 -14.49 -11.26
CA VAL A 119 2.49 -13.94 -12.58
C VAL A 119 1.29 -13.29 -13.24
N GLU A 120 0.09 -13.89 -13.11
CA GLU A 120 -1.15 -13.32 -13.65
C GLU A 120 -1.48 -11.96 -13.01
N HIS A 121 -1.13 -11.77 -11.74
CA HIS A 121 -1.39 -10.56 -10.97
C HIS A 121 -0.19 -9.60 -10.91
N SER A 122 0.82 -9.80 -11.77
CA SER A 122 2.07 -9.01 -11.76
C SER A 122 2.79 -8.99 -10.40
N LEU A 123 2.68 -10.08 -9.65
CA LEU A 123 3.34 -10.31 -8.38
C LEU A 123 4.60 -11.15 -8.61
N SER A 124 5.72 -10.74 -8.02
CA SER A 124 7.00 -11.44 -8.16
C SER A 124 7.56 -11.79 -6.79
N ASP A 125 8.31 -12.90 -6.71
CA ASP A 125 9.12 -13.29 -5.53
C ASP A 125 10.34 -12.37 -5.34
N GLU A 126 10.72 -11.57 -6.36
CA GLU A 126 11.99 -10.84 -6.35
C GLU A 126 11.94 -9.59 -5.46
N ASP A 127 12.58 -9.72 -4.30
CA ASP A 127 13.30 -8.63 -3.63
C ASP A 127 14.41 -8.20 -4.58
N GLY A 128 14.29 -7.01 -5.18
CA GLY A 128 15.05 -6.57 -6.35
C GLY A 128 16.45 -7.17 -6.53
N SER A 129 16.58 -8.13 -7.45
CA SER A 129 17.82 -8.37 -8.17
C SER A 129 17.63 -7.81 -9.56
N LEU A 130 18.11 -6.59 -9.77
CA LEU A 130 18.48 -6.15 -11.10
C LEU A 130 19.73 -6.96 -11.48
N ASP A 131 19.56 -8.03 -12.25
CA ASP A 131 20.64 -8.54 -13.10
C ASP A 131 20.87 -7.58 -14.28
#